data_AF-A0A286FBR0-F1
#
_entry.id   AF-A0A286FBR0-F1
#
_cell.length_a   1.000
_cell.length_b   1.000
_cell.length_c   1.000
_cell.angle_alpha   90.00
_cell.angle_beta   90.00
_cell.angle_gamma   90.00
#
_symmetry.space_group_name_H-M   'P 1'
#
loop_
_entity.id
_entity.type
_entity.pdbx_description
1 polymer ?
#
loop_
_entity_poly.entity_id
_entity_poly.type
_entity_poly.pdbx_seq_one_letter_code
_entity_poly.pdbx_strand_id
1 'polypeptide(L)'
;MEPSNHPDFQHGYTSGVEGVNRETYEGYLSSQINTDWLTERISEKRAEVSSINQQLAEATEANRAAFTTLQTHTLQVERLVKQVEKLETAKQAIEADRDHLRARRAKASPDYSLFAGLLFLVAGISFLAGDLIISHEIVAYALNIRNTNEAWAFAVGLAMVSILLKPAYDRLIEKPYQENPVANGRKYERFKITLAVFAILTLAVLGWFRYEAYRTDQLKAAINKSVRQLQLTTDPTATTQTLDAATMGKIEKQLSESSELNLALVNSPWALLSFVLSGILFALAGAVCLGIALPVLSAFWFRWLQADIKLWKLRRRLKRIDKEVTPLEIQLAEQSTQQNVLQHNLDLIPGLGDLKQQRQAVTTELNELLAELKLAQTDSRISNFNDGYGQGEATRTVLSDDEQRQLRKEMLNLQNGNRPRMADNRPSGSNGKPQGMRPHQTIRKFLSDEL
;
A
#
# COMPACT_ATOMS: atom_id res chain seq x y z
N MET A 1 21.43 -53.59 -67.16
CA MET A 1 20.46 -54.69 -67.39
C MET A 1 20.12 -54.67 -68.86
N GLU A 2 20.14 -55.82 -69.54
CA GLU A 2 19.85 -55.86 -70.98
C GLU A 2 18.41 -55.36 -71.25
N PRO A 3 18.21 -54.47 -72.25
CA PRO A 3 16.89 -53.90 -72.57
C PRO A 3 15.89 -54.95 -73.10
N SER A 4 16.34 -56.14 -73.48
CA SER A 4 15.54 -57.24 -74.05
C SER A 4 14.57 -57.92 -73.08
N ASN A 5 14.77 -57.76 -71.77
CA ASN A 5 13.92 -58.38 -70.74
C ASN A 5 12.89 -57.42 -70.13
N HIS A 6 12.79 -56.17 -70.61
CA HIS A 6 11.78 -55.25 -70.13
C HIS A 6 10.41 -55.60 -70.76
N PRO A 7 9.32 -55.70 -69.98
CA PRO A 7 8.00 -56.03 -70.50
C PRO A 7 7.55 -55.07 -71.61
N ASP A 8 7.83 -53.77 -71.45
CA ASP A 8 7.53 -52.74 -72.47
C ASP A 8 8.29 -52.94 -73.78
N PHE A 9 9.53 -53.44 -73.71
CA PHE A 9 10.33 -53.74 -74.90
C PHE A 9 9.77 -54.95 -75.65
N GLN A 10 9.36 -55.99 -74.91
CA GLN A 10 8.73 -57.19 -75.50
C GLN A 10 7.38 -56.85 -76.12
N HIS A 11 6.57 -56.03 -75.44
CA HIS A 11 5.28 -55.58 -75.94
C HIS A 11 5.43 -54.69 -77.18
N GLY A 12 6.39 -53.76 -77.18
CA GLY A 12 6.71 -52.95 -78.35
C GLY A 12 7.19 -53.78 -79.55
N TYR A 13 7.96 -54.83 -79.31
CA TYR A 13 8.40 -55.76 -80.36
C TYR A 13 7.23 -56.57 -80.94
N THR A 14 6.37 -57.15 -80.10
CA THR A 14 5.20 -57.92 -80.56
C THR A 14 4.19 -57.05 -81.29
N SER A 15 3.86 -55.87 -80.76
CA SER A 15 2.95 -54.93 -81.40
C SER A 15 3.49 -54.42 -82.75
N GLY A 16 4.82 -54.28 -82.88
CA GLY A 16 5.47 -53.93 -84.14
C GLY A 16 5.41 -55.04 -85.20
N VAL A 17 5.47 -56.32 -84.79
CA VAL A 17 5.30 -57.48 -85.68
C VAL A 17 3.85 -57.62 -86.15
N GLU A 18 2.88 -57.28 -85.29
CA GLU A 18 1.46 -57.36 -85.59
C GLU A 18 0.95 -56.18 -86.43
N GLY A 19 1.71 -55.09 -86.55
CA GLY A 19 1.32 -53.91 -87.33
C GLY A 19 0.37 -52.96 -86.60
N VAL A 20 0.40 -52.97 -85.26
CA VAL A 20 -0.41 -52.10 -84.40
C VAL A 20 0.15 -50.67 -84.39
N ASN A 21 -0.73 -49.66 -84.32
CA ASN A 21 -0.30 -48.26 -84.25
C ASN A 21 0.46 -47.99 -82.94
N ARG A 22 1.72 -47.55 -83.06
CA ARG A 22 2.63 -47.21 -81.96
C ARG A 22 2.05 -46.16 -81.01
N GLU A 23 1.34 -45.17 -81.55
CA GLU A 23 0.79 -44.04 -80.80
C GLU A 23 -0.18 -44.49 -79.70
N THR A 24 -0.84 -45.63 -79.92
CA THR A 24 -1.86 -46.15 -79.00
C THR A 24 -1.25 -46.76 -77.74
N TYR A 25 -0.15 -47.51 -77.89
CA TYR A 25 0.58 -48.09 -76.76
C TYR A 25 1.40 -47.01 -76.02
N GLU A 26 1.99 -46.05 -76.75
CA GLU A 26 2.65 -44.88 -76.14
C GLU A 26 1.67 -44.08 -75.26
N GLY A 27 0.45 -43.85 -75.75
CA GLY A 27 -0.61 -43.18 -75.00
C GLY A 27 -1.10 -43.97 -73.78
N TYR A 28 -1.06 -45.31 -73.83
CA TYR A 28 -1.38 -46.16 -72.68
C TYR A 28 -0.29 -46.07 -71.60
N LEU A 29 0.98 -46.26 -71.99
CA LEU A 29 2.12 -46.24 -71.08
C LEU A 29 2.26 -44.86 -70.41
N SER A 30 2.16 -43.77 -71.18
CA SER A 30 2.23 -42.41 -70.64
C SER A 30 1.10 -42.15 -69.64
N SER A 31 -0.10 -42.63 -69.96
CA SER A 31 -1.25 -42.46 -69.08
C SER A 31 -1.12 -43.28 -67.79
N GLN A 32 -0.56 -44.48 -67.85
CA GLN A 32 -0.37 -45.32 -66.67
C GLN A 32 0.70 -44.75 -65.73
N ILE A 33 1.84 -44.33 -66.27
CA ILE A 33 2.88 -43.65 -65.49
C ILE A 33 2.32 -42.37 -64.87
N ASN A 34 1.51 -41.59 -65.61
CA ASN A 34 0.88 -40.39 -65.08
C ASN A 34 -0.10 -40.71 -63.94
N THR A 35 -0.92 -41.77 -64.08
CA THR A 35 -1.83 -42.17 -62.99
C THR A 35 -1.09 -42.63 -61.74
N ASP A 36 0.03 -43.34 -61.89
CA ASP A 36 0.84 -43.81 -60.77
C ASP A 36 1.49 -42.61 -60.05
N TRP A 37 2.06 -41.68 -60.81
CA TRP A 37 2.63 -40.43 -60.29
C TRP A 37 1.60 -39.57 -59.54
N LEU A 38 0.42 -39.37 -60.13
CA LEU A 38 -0.68 -38.62 -59.50
C LEU A 38 -1.16 -39.31 -58.22
N THR A 39 -1.23 -40.65 -58.21
CA THR A 39 -1.65 -41.42 -57.04
C THR A 39 -0.65 -41.26 -55.89
N GLU A 40 0.66 -41.33 -56.18
CA GLU A 40 1.72 -41.08 -55.20
C GLU A 40 1.61 -39.65 -54.64
N ARG A 41 1.50 -38.63 -55.49
CA ARG A 41 1.40 -37.23 -55.07
C ARG A 41 0.15 -36.94 -54.24
N ILE A 42 -0.99 -37.54 -54.61
CA ILE A 42 -2.23 -37.47 -53.82
C ILE A 42 -2.03 -38.09 -52.44
N SER A 43 -1.33 -39.22 -52.35
CA SER A 43 -1.07 -39.88 -51.07
C SER A 43 -0.20 -39.02 -50.14
N GLU A 44 0.83 -38.38 -50.69
CA GLU A 44 1.71 -37.43 -49.99
C GLU A 44 0.92 -36.22 -49.49
N LYS A 45 0.13 -35.60 -50.35
CA LYS A 45 -0.68 -34.42 -50.01
C LYS A 45 -1.76 -34.74 -48.97
N ARG A 46 -2.34 -35.95 -49.00
CA ARG A 46 -3.26 -36.43 -47.94
C ARG A 46 -2.54 -36.59 -46.60
N ALA A 47 -1.32 -37.12 -46.60
CA ALA A 47 -0.50 -37.22 -45.40
C ALA A 47 -0.13 -35.84 -44.85
N GLU A 48 0.20 -34.88 -45.72
CA GLU A 48 0.46 -33.48 -45.37
C GLU A 48 -0.77 -32.83 -44.72
N VAL A 49 -1.96 -32.96 -45.31
CA VAL A 49 -3.21 -32.45 -44.71
C VAL A 49 -3.47 -33.09 -43.34
N SER A 50 -3.24 -34.40 -43.19
CA SER A 50 -3.39 -35.07 -41.90
C SER A 50 -2.43 -34.54 -40.85
N SER A 51 -1.16 -34.30 -41.22
CA SER A 51 -0.16 -33.72 -40.34
C SER A 51 -0.52 -32.29 -39.92
N ILE A 52 -0.96 -31.45 -40.87
CA ILE A 52 -1.39 -30.08 -40.57
C ILE A 52 -2.62 -30.08 -39.66
N ASN A 53 -3.59 -30.99 -39.87
CA ASN A 53 -4.76 -31.11 -39.00
C ASN A 53 -4.38 -31.51 -37.57
N GLN A 54 -3.41 -32.42 -37.41
CA GLN A 54 -2.89 -32.79 -36.11
C GLN A 54 -2.19 -31.60 -35.43
N GLN A 55 -1.31 -30.88 -36.14
CA GLN A 55 -0.68 -29.66 -35.64
C GLN A 55 -1.70 -28.59 -35.26
N LEU A 56 -2.79 -28.44 -36.02
CA LEU A 56 -3.88 -27.54 -35.70
C LEU A 56 -4.58 -27.91 -34.39
N ALA A 57 -4.87 -29.20 -34.18
CA ALA A 57 -5.49 -29.68 -32.94
C ALA A 57 -4.57 -29.43 -31.74
N GLU A 58 -3.30 -29.82 -31.85
CA GLU A 58 -2.27 -29.63 -30.82
C GLU A 58 -2.06 -28.13 -30.50
N ALA A 59 -1.91 -27.28 -31.52
CA ALA A 59 -1.75 -25.84 -31.35
C ALA A 59 -3.00 -25.17 -30.75
N THR A 60 -4.20 -25.67 -31.06
CA THR A 60 -5.45 -25.13 -30.48
C THR A 60 -5.56 -25.48 -29.01
N GLU A 61 -5.23 -26.71 -28.63
CA GLU A 61 -5.22 -27.15 -27.24
C GLU A 61 -4.14 -26.42 -26.43
N ALA A 62 -2.92 -26.32 -26.98
CA ALA A 62 -1.82 -25.58 -26.37
C ALA A 62 -2.17 -24.09 -26.16
N ASN A 63 -2.74 -23.42 -27.17
CA ASN A 63 -3.20 -22.04 -27.03
C ASN A 63 -4.26 -21.88 -25.95
N ARG A 64 -5.25 -22.78 -25.91
CA ARG A 64 -6.32 -22.72 -24.89
C ARG A 64 -5.76 -22.92 -23.48
N ALA A 65 -4.88 -23.90 -23.29
CA ALA A 65 -4.24 -24.19 -22.02
C ALA A 65 -3.34 -23.03 -21.55
N ALA A 66 -2.52 -22.49 -22.46
CA ALA A 66 -1.66 -21.34 -22.19
C ALA A 66 -2.48 -20.10 -21.83
N PHE A 67 -3.54 -19.79 -22.59
CA PHE A 67 -4.42 -18.65 -22.32
C PHE A 67 -5.15 -18.78 -20.98
N THR A 68 -5.65 -19.97 -20.66
CA THR A 68 -6.31 -20.23 -19.36
C THR A 68 -5.34 -19.99 -18.21
N THR A 69 -4.10 -20.49 -18.33
CA THR A 69 -3.05 -20.27 -17.34
C THR A 69 -2.66 -18.78 -17.24
N LEU A 70 -2.52 -18.08 -18.37
CA LEU A 70 -2.24 -16.65 -18.37
C LEU A 70 -3.36 -15.84 -17.70
N GLN A 71 -4.61 -16.21 -17.93
CA GLN A 71 -5.76 -15.55 -17.32
C GLN A 71 -5.79 -15.73 -15.79
N THR A 72 -5.48 -16.94 -15.28
CA THR A 72 -5.43 -17.16 -13.82
C THR A 72 -4.33 -16.33 -13.17
N HIS A 73 -3.13 -16.27 -13.77
CA HIS A 73 -2.04 -15.42 -13.28
C HIS A 73 -2.39 -13.92 -13.36
N THR A 74 -3.02 -13.47 -14.45
CA THR A 74 -3.46 -12.07 -14.60
C THR A 74 -4.43 -11.66 -13.48
N LEU A 75 -5.41 -12.51 -13.14
CA LEU A 75 -6.34 -12.26 -12.04
C LEU A 75 -5.64 -12.26 -10.67
N GLN A 76 -4.65 -13.12 -10.47
CA GLN A 76 -3.85 -13.13 -9.23
C GLN A 76 -3.01 -11.87 -9.08
N VAL A 77 -2.36 -11.41 -10.16
CA VAL A 77 -1.62 -10.14 -10.20
C VAL A 77 -2.57 -8.98 -9.86
N GLU A 78 -3.73 -8.87 -10.51
CA GLU A 78 -4.68 -7.80 -10.23
C GLU A 78 -5.15 -7.79 -8.76
N ARG A 79 -5.41 -8.97 -8.18
CA ARG A 79 -5.75 -9.11 -6.77
C ARG A 79 -4.63 -8.64 -5.86
N LEU A 80 -3.39 -9.03 -6.15
CA LEU A 80 -2.21 -8.64 -5.36
C LEU A 80 -1.95 -7.14 -5.46
N VAL A 81 -2.05 -6.55 -6.66
CA VAL A 81 -1.95 -5.09 -6.87
C VAL A 81 -2.95 -4.36 -5.98
N LYS A 82 -4.22 -4.77 -6.00
CA LYS A 82 -5.28 -4.16 -5.16
C LYS A 82 -5.02 -4.32 -3.66
N GLN A 83 -4.36 -5.40 -3.23
CA GLN A 83 -4.00 -5.60 -1.82
C GLN A 83 -2.82 -4.71 -1.41
N VAL A 84 -1.79 -4.64 -2.24
CA VAL A 84 -0.62 -3.76 -2.03
C VAL A 84 -1.08 -2.31 -1.98
N GLU A 85 -1.89 -1.85 -2.94
CA GLU A 85 -2.41 -0.48 -3.00
C GLU A 85 -3.21 -0.11 -1.74
N LYS A 86 -4.06 -1.02 -1.24
CA LYS A 86 -4.81 -0.80 0.02
C LYS A 86 -3.90 -0.64 1.23
N LEU A 87 -2.82 -1.42 1.31
CA LEU A 87 -1.86 -1.32 2.40
C LEU A 87 -0.97 -0.08 2.27
N GLU A 88 -0.63 0.30 1.04
CA GLU A 88 0.21 1.46 0.73
C GLU A 88 -0.55 2.78 1.00
N THR A 89 -1.82 2.85 0.64
CA THR A 89 -2.70 3.96 1.03
C THR A 89 -2.87 4.05 2.55
N ALA A 90 -3.01 2.91 3.26
CA ALA A 90 -3.02 2.88 4.72
C ALA A 90 -1.68 3.33 5.33
N LYS A 91 -0.54 2.96 4.71
CA LYS A 91 0.81 3.41 5.10
C LYS A 91 0.93 4.93 4.95
N GLN A 92 0.52 5.48 3.81
CA GLN A 92 0.53 6.93 3.54
C GLN A 92 -0.33 7.70 4.53
N ALA A 93 -1.53 7.20 4.87
CA ALA A 93 -2.39 7.82 5.88
C ALA A 93 -1.70 7.87 7.27
N ILE A 94 -1.04 6.79 7.68
CA ILE A 94 -0.30 6.73 8.95
C ILE A 94 0.92 7.66 8.93
N GLU A 95 1.61 7.80 7.79
CA GLU A 95 2.73 8.72 7.64
C GLU A 95 2.27 10.18 7.71
N ALA A 96 1.17 10.53 7.04
CA ALA A 96 0.55 11.85 7.15
C ALA A 96 0.16 12.18 8.61
N ASP A 97 -0.48 11.24 9.32
CA ASP A 97 -0.81 11.39 10.73
C ASP A 97 0.43 11.60 11.59
N ARG A 98 1.50 10.83 11.34
CA ARG A 98 2.77 10.92 12.05
C ARG A 98 3.42 12.28 11.83
N ASP A 99 3.41 12.79 10.61
CA ASP A 99 4.08 14.04 10.26
C ASP A 99 3.27 15.25 10.74
N HIS A 100 1.94 15.19 10.70
CA HIS A 100 1.08 16.17 11.38
C HIS A 100 1.35 16.20 12.89
N LEU A 101 1.48 15.03 13.54
CA LEU A 101 1.78 14.95 14.97
C LEU A 101 3.20 15.46 15.30
N ARG A 102 4.18 15.22 14.43
CA ARG A 102 5.55 15.78 14.55
C ARG A 102 5.55 17.29 14.38
N ALA A 103 4.81 17.83 13.42
CA ALA A 103 4.67 19.28 13.24
C ALA A 103 4.04 19.93 14.48
N ARG A 104 3.00 19.31 15.05
CA ARG A 104 2.41 19.76 16.33
C ARG A 104 3.40 19.67 17.50
N ARG A 105 4.22 18.63 17.57
CA ARG A 105 5.27 18.49 18.59
C ARG A 105 6.35 19.56 18.44
N ALA A 106 6.75 19.89 17.21
CA ALA A 106 7.75 20.92 16.93
C ALA A 106 7.22 22.31 17.33
N LYS A 107 5.95 22.62 17.05
CA LYS A 107 5.31 23.88 17.49
C LYS A 107 5.20 24.01 19.01
N ALA A 108 5.09 22.89 19.72
CA ALA A 108 4.99 22.84 21.18
C ALA A 108 6.35 22.67 21.88
N SER A 109 7.47 23.03 21.25
CA SER A 109 8.78 22.97 21.90
C SER A 109 8.91 24.09 22.93
N PRO A 110 9.09 23.78 24.23
CA PRO A 110 9.36 24.81 25.22
C PRO A 110 10.77 25.38 25.04
N ASP A 111 10.91 26.70 25.11
CA ASP A 111 12.20 27.40 25.04
C ASP A 111 13.06 27.16 26.30
N TYR A 112 12.41 26.80 27.41
CA TYR A 112 13.05 26.52 28.70
C TYR A 112 13.10 25.02 28.99
N SER A 113 14.12 24.59 29.72
CA SER A 113 14.25 23.20 30.18
C SER A 113 13.13 22.85 31.19
N LEU A 114 12.71 21.59 31.22
CA LEU A 114 11.71 21.12 32.21
C LEU A 114 12.17 21.42 33.64
N PHE A 115 13.46 21.25 33.92
CA PHE A 115 14.02 21.53 35.23
C PHE A 115 13.86 23.01 35.61
N ALA A 116 14.11 23.93 34.66
CA ALA A 116 13.85 25.35 34.88
C ALA A 116 12.35 25.61 35.13
N GLY A 117 11.46 25.00 34.35
CA GLY A 117 10.01 25.11 34.55
C GLY A 117 9.56 24.60 35.94
N LEU A 118 10.15 23.52 36.44
CA LEU A 118 9.85 22.96 37.75
C LEU A 118 10.39 23.84 38.89
N LEU A 119 11.59 24.40 38.74
CA LEU A 119 12.11 25.38 39.69
C LEU A 119 11.24 26.63 39.74
N PHE A 120 10.80 27.16 38.59
CA PHE A 120 9.87 28.28 38.54
C PHE A 120 8.50 27.94 39.12
N LEU A 121 8.03 26.69 39.01
CA LEU A 121 6.79 26.23 39.64
C LEU A 121 6.93 26.28 41.17
N VAL A 122 8.00 25.70 41.72
CA VAL A 122 8.26 25.69 43.16
C VAL A 122 8.45 27.10 43.69
N ALA A 123 9.19 27.95 42.97
CA ALA A 123 9.33 29.36 43.30
C ALA A 123 7.99 30.08 43.26
N GLY A 124 7.16 29.87 42.22
CA GLY A 124 5.83 30.46 42.11
C GLY A 124 4.88 30.05 43.22
N ILE A 125 4.89 28.78 43.64
CA ILE A 125 4.12 28.30 44.79
C ILE A 125 4.64 28.92 46.09
N SER A 126 5.96 29.05 46.24
CA SER A 126 6.57 29.71 47.42
C SER A 126 6.22 31.20 47.49
N PHE A 127 6.19 31.88 46.34
CA PHE A 127 5.70 33.26 46.24
C PHE A 127 4.20 33.35 46.51
N LEU A 128 3.38 32.42 46.06
CA LEU A 128 1.95 32.46 46.42
C LEU A 128 1.75 32.27 47.93
N ALA A 129 2.47 31.33 48.54
CA ALA A 129 2.38 31.04 49.97
C ALA A 129 2.86 32.22 50.83
N GLY A 130 3.97 32.86 50.47
CA GLY A 130 4.45 34.04 51.18
C GLY A 130 3.54 35.27 50.99
N ASP A 131 2.90 35.44 49.82
CA ASP A 131 1.92 36.52 49.60
C ASP A 131 0.73 36.35 50.55
N LEU A 132 0.31 35.10 50.73
CA LEU A 132 -0.81 34.73 51.60
C LEU A 132 -0.48 35.01 53.07
N ILE A 133 0.69 34.61 53.56
CA ILE A 133 1.13 34.84 54.95
C ILE A 133 1.23 36.35 55.22
N ILE A 134 1.91 37.09 54.33
CA ILE A 134 2.09 38.54 54.47
C ILE A 134 0.74 39.27 54.39
N SER A 135 -0.12 38.90 53.43
CA SER A 135 -1.45 39.49 53.29
C SER A 135 -2.35 39.19 54.48
N HIS A 136 -2.27 37.99 55.06
CA HIS A 136 -3.01 37.63 56.27
C HIS A 136 -2.57 38.49 57.46
N GLU A 137 -1.26 38.64 57.68
CA GLU A 137 -0.74 39.52 58.75
C GLU A 137 -1.19 40.97 58.54
N ILE A 138 -1.05 41.52 57.32
CA ILE A 138 -1.44 42.90 57.01
C ILE A 138 -2.95 43.11 57.23
N VAL A 139 -3.80 42.19 56.78
CA VAL A 139 -5.26 42.30 56.92
C VAL A 139 -5.70 42.19 58.37
N ALA A 140 -5.09 41.28 59.14
CA ALA A 140 -5.37 41.12 60.56
C ALA A 140 -4.97 42.37 61.37
N TYR A 141 -3.81 42.98 61.06
CA TYR A 141 -3.32 44.17 61.76
C TYR A 141 -4.01 45.47 61.29
N ALA A 142 -4.19 45.68 59.98
CA ALA A 142 -4.65 46.96 59.43
C ALA A 142 -6.17 47.13 59.40
N LEU A 143 -6.93 46.05 59.20
CA LEU A 143 -8.41 46.10 59.14
C LEU A 143 -9.06 45.73 60.49
N ASN A 144 -8.28 45.39 61.51
CA ASN A 144 -8.72 44.98 62.86
C ASN A 144 -9.88 43.96 62.81
N ILE A 145 -9.84 43.04 61.84
CA ILE A 145 -10.86 42.02 61.66
C ILE A 145 -10.61 40.93 62.71
N ARG A 146 -11.51 40.85 63.69
CA ARG A 146 -11.37 39.99 64.87
C ARG A 146 -11.58 38.51 64.58
N ASN A 147 -12.10 38.15 63.39
CA ASN A 147 -12.37 36.78 62.97
C ASN A 147 -11.28 36.26 62.02
N THR A 148 -10.50 35.28 62.46
CA THR A 148 -9.38 34.69 61.71
C THR A 148 -9.82 34.10 60.37
N ASN A 149 -11.01 33.48 60.30
CA ASN A 149 -11.48 32.84 59.06
C ASN A 149 -11.80 33.85 57.94
N GLU A 150 -12.29 35.03 58.31
CA GLU A 150 -12.57 36.12 57.35
C GLU A 150 -11.27 36.77 56.84
N ALA A 151 -10.26 36.92 57.71
CA ALA A 151 -8.94 37.39 57.33
C ALA A 151 -8.25 36.44 56.35
N TRP A 152 -8.35 35.13 56.57
CA TRP A 152 -7.84 34.11 55.63
C TRP A 152 -8.57 34.15 54.28
N ALA A 153 -9.91 34.28 54.27
CA ALA A 153 -10.67 34.37 53.02
C ALA A 153 -10.30 35.62 52.20
N PHE A 154 -10.10 36.76 52.87
CA PHE A 154 -9.70 37.99 52.22
C PHE A 154 -8.25 37.94 51.71
N ALA A 155 -7.32 37.36 52.48
CA ALA A 155 -5.93 37.14 52.07
C ALA A 155 -5.83 36.20 50.84
N VAL A 156 -6.64 35.13 50.80
CA VAL A 156 -6.74 34.26 49.62
C VAL A 156 -7.31 35.03 48.41
N GLY A 157 -8.31 35.87 48.61
CA GLY A 157 -8.88 36.73 47.57
C GLY A 157 -7.84 37.67 46.94
N LEU A 158 -7.00 38.32 47.77
CA LEU A 158 -5.90 39.16 47.31
C LEU A 158 -4.81 38.35 46.60
N ALA A 159 -4.40 37.21 47.16
CA ALA A 159 -3.40 36.33 46.54
C ALA A 159 -3.86 35.83 45.16
N MET A 160 -5.17 35.60 44.95
CA MET A 160 -5.73 35.20 43.65
C MET A 160 -5.72 36.31 42.59
N VAL A 161 -5.54 37.58 42.98
CA VAL A 161 -5.34 38.69 42.02
C VAL A 161 -4.06 38.49 41.22
N SER A 162 -3.01 37.92 41.84
CA SER A 162 -1.76 37.57 41.16
C SER A 162 -1.97 36.58 40.00
N ILE A 163 -2.88 35.62 40.18
CA ILE A 163 -3.25 34.62 39.19
C ILE A 163 -4.09 35.24 38.06
N LEU A 164 -4.93 36.24 38.37
CA LEU A 164 -5.70 36.98 37.37
C LEU A 164 -4.86 37.96 36.54
N LEU A 165 -3.77 38.48 37.10
CA LEU A 165 -2.92 39.46 36.43
C LEU A 165 -2.23 38.87 35.19
N LYS A 166 -1.92 37.57 35.21
CA LYS A 166 -1.29 36.89 34.07
C LYS A 166 -2.21 36.78 32.83
N PRO A 167 -3.45 36.26 32.90
CA PRO A 167 -4.39 36.33 31.78
C PRO A 167 -4.63 37.76 31.27
N ALA A 168 -4.63 38.75 32.16
CA ALA A 168 -4.74 40.16 31.77
C ALA A 168 -3.51 40.61 30.97
N TYR A 169 -2.29 40.31 31.46
CA TYR A 169 -1.04 40.57 30.76
C TYR A 169 -0.96 39.85 29.39
N ASP A 170 -1.25 38.56 29.36
CA ASP A 170 -1.20 37.74 28.15
C ASP A 170 -2.15 38.30 27.07
N ARG A 171 -3.33 38.80 27.48
CA ARG A 171 -4.34 39.33 26.57
C ARG A 171 -4.10 40.78 26.15
N LEU A 172 -3.60 41.63 27.04
CA LEU A 172 -3.40 43.08 26.78
C LEU A 172 -2.05 43.39 26.13
N ILE A 173 -1.01 42.62 26.43
CA ILE A 173 0.37 42.95 26.07
C ILE A 173 1.01 41.86 25.21
N GLU A 174 0.86 40.57 25.54
CA GLU A 174 1.58 39.50 24.85
C GLU A 174 0.96 39.12 23.49
N LYS A 175 -0.35 38.88 23.42
CA LYS A 175 -1.07 38.61 22.15
C LYS A 175 -0.84 39.65 21.04
N PRO A 176 -1.00 40.97 21.29
CA PRO A 176 -0.75 41.97 20.24
C PRO A 176 0.73 42.07 19.82
N TYR A 177 1.66 41.62 20.66
CA TYR A 177 3.08 41.53 20.30
C TYR A 177 3.39 40.27 19.46
N GLN A 178 2.77 39.13 19.77
CA GLN A 178 2.90 37.90 18.99
C GLN A 178 2.29 38.02 17.59
N GLU A 179 1.19 38.78 17.44
CA GLU A 179 0.52 39.00 16.15
C GLU A 179 1.27 40.00 15.24
N ASN A 180 1.92 41.02 15.82
CA ASN A 180 2.64 42.06 15.06
C ASN A 180 3.91 42.56 15.79
N PRO A 181 5.03 41.82 15.70
CA PRO A 181 6.25 42.11 16.47
C PRO A 181 6.89 43.45 16.09
N VAL A 182 6.83 43.85 14.82
CA VAL A 182 7.48 45.07 14.30
C VAL A 182 6.78 46.35 14.79
N ALA A 183 5.45 46.35 14.89
CA ALA A 183 4.68 47.52 15.29
C ALA A 183 4.61 47.72 16.81
N ASN A 184 4.58 46.62 17.58
CA ASN A 184 4.38 46.66 19.02
C ASN A 184 5.65 46.45 19.86
N GLY A 185 6.80 46.22 19.23
CA GLY A 185 8.09 46.02 19.93
C GLY A 185 8.47 47.16 20.88
N ARG A 186 8.29 48.42 20.47
CA ARG A 186 8.60 49.59 21.32
C ARG A 186 7.70 49.71 22.56
N LYS A 187 6.43 49.29 22.47
CA LYS A 187 5.50 49.29 23.62
C LYS A 187 5.88 48.21 24.61
N TYR A 188 6.24 47.03 24.09
CA TYR A 188 6.70 45.90 24.88
C TYR A 188 8.02 46.18 25.60
N GLU A 189 8.98 46.81 24.92
CA GLU A 189 10.27 47.21 25.51
C GLU A 189 10.10 48.27 26.60
N ARG A 190 9.28 49.31 26.35
CA ARG A 190 8.95 50.32 27.37
C ARG A 190 8.30 49.70 28.59
N PHE A 191 7.36 48.77 28.40
CA PHE A 191 6.72 48.04 29.50
C PHE A 191 7.74 47.28 30.37
N LYS A 192 8.70 46.57 29.74
CA LYS A 192 9.78 45.89 30.47
C LYS A 192 10.64 46.85 31.28
N ILE A 193 11.04 47.98 30.67
CA ILE A 193 11.85 48.99 31.35
C ILE A 193 11.07 49.59 32.53
N THR A 194 9.80 49.94 32.35
CA THR A 194 8.97 50.47 33.44
C THR A 194 8.79 49.46 34.57
N LEU A 195 8.60 48.18 34.24
CA LEU A 195 8.47 47.11 35.24
C LEU A 195 9.80 46.89 35.98
N ALA A 196 10.93 46.95 35.29
CA ALA A 196 12.25 46.81 35.90
C ALA A 196 12.58 47.98 36.82
N VAL A 197 12.32 49.22 36.40
CA VAL A 197 12.49 50.42 37.24
C VAL A 197 11.57 50.36 38.45
N PHE A 198 10.31 49.96 38.25
CA PHE A 198 9.37 49.76 39.34
C PHE A 198 9.89 48.71 40.33
N ALA A 199 10.34 47.55 39.86
CA ALA A 199 10.91 46.49 40.70
C ALA A 199 12.16 46.92 41.49
N ILE A 200 13.02 47.75 40.91
CA ILE A 200 14.20 48.29 41.60
C ILE A 200 13.78 49.27 42.70
N LEU A 201 12.85 50.19 42.39
CA LEU A 201 12.32 51.14 43.37
C LEU A 201 11.63 50.43 44.53
N THR A 202 10.82 49.43 44.23
CA THR A 202 10.12 48.66 45.26
C THR A 202 11.08 47.85 46.13
N LEU A 203 12.13 47.23 45.56
CA LEU A 203 13.19 46.55 46.32
C LEU A 203 13.97 47.53 47.22
N ALA A 204 14.25 48.74 46.75
CA ALA A 204 14.93 49.76 47.55
C ALA A 204 14.09 50.19 48.75
N VAL A 205 12.78 50.42 48.54
CA VAL A 205 11.84 50.76 49.62
C VAL A 205 11.72 49.61 50.62
N LEU A 206 11.55 48.37 50.15
CA LEU A 206 11.51 47.17 50.99
C LEU A 206 12.79 46.97 51.82
N GLY A 207 13.96 47.17 51.18
CA GLY A 207 15.25 47.08 51.85
C GLY A 207 15.39 48.11 52.97
N TRP A 208 14.93 49.34 52.73
CA TRP A 208 14.89 50.40 53.73
C TRP A 208 13.98 50.04 54.92
N PHE A 209 12.75 49.59 54.66
CA PHE A 209 11.82 49.23 55.73
C PHE A 209 12.23 48.00 56.52
N ARG A 210 12.83 47.00 55.87
CA ARG A 210 13.41 45.84 56.57
C ARG A 210 14.55 46.26 57.49
N TYR A 211 15.36 47.23 57.06
CA TYR A 211 16.40 47.82 57.89
C TYR A 211 15.81 48.58 59.08
N GLU A 212 14.77 49.40 58.87
CA GLU A 212 14.12 50.16 59.95
C GLU A 212 13.41 49.24 60.95
N ALA A 213 12.69 48.21 60.49
CA ALA A 213 12.06 47.21 61.34
C ALA A 213 13.09 46.45 62.19
N TYR A 214 14.20 46.01 61.57
CA TYR A 214 15.29 45.36 62.28
C TYR A 214 15.93 46.27 63.34
N ARG A 215 16.09 47.56 63.02
CA ARG A 215 16.59 48.57 63.97
C ARG A 215 15.63 48.74 65.15
N THR A 216 14.32 48.80 64.91
CA THR A 216 13.32 48.91 65.99
C THR A 216 13.24 47.66 66.87
N ASP A 217 13.37 46.46 66.28
CA ASP A 217 13.40 45.22 67.06
C ASP A 217 14.70 45.08 67.87
N GLN A 218 15.83 45.51 67.31
CA GLN A 218 17.09 45.59 68.08
C GLN A 218 16.97 46.59 69.25
N LEU A 219 16.32 47.74 69.05
CA LEU A 219 16.07 48.71 70.12
C LEU A 219 15.15 48.12 71.20
N LYS A 220 14.07 47.43 70.84
CA LYS A 220 13.18 46.73 71.78
C LYS A 220 13.92 45.62 72.54
N ALA A 221 14.75 44.83 71.86
CA ALA A 221 15.56 43.78 72.48
C ALA A 221 16.63 44.35 73.42
N ALA A 222 17.28 45.45 73.05
CA ALA A 222 18.25 46.14 73.88
C ALA A 222 17.60 46.74 75.13
N ILE A 223 16.41 47.33 75.01
CA ILE A 223 15.62 47.87 76.13
C ILE A 223 15.15 46.75 77.06
N ASN A 224 14.63 45.63 76.53
CA ASN A 224 14.25 44.48 77.36
C ASN A 224 15.46 43.88 78.09
N LYS A 225 16.64 43.89 77.45
CA LYS A 225 17.89 43.43 78.06
C LYS A 225 18.37 44.40 79.15
N SER A 226 18.27 45.72 78.94
CA SER A 226 18.61 46.72 79.96
C SER A 226 17.62 46.68 81.14
N VAL A 227 16.33 46.47 80.89
CA VAL A 227 15.32 46.26 81.95
C VAL A 227 15.63 45.01 82.77
N ARG A 228 15.95 43.88 82.14
CA ARG A 228 16.38 42.66 82.86
C ARG A 228 17.68 42.86 83.62
N GLN A 229 18.64 43.61 83.07
CA GLN A 229 19.93 43.85 83.72
C GLN A 229 19.78 44.81 84.92
N LEU A 230 18.90 45.80 84.84
CA LEU A 230 18.53 46.67 85.96
C LEU A 230 17.79 45.90 87.06
N GLN A 231 16.92 44.94 86.69
CA GLN A 231 16.30 44.01 87.66
C GLN A 231 17.31 43.10 88.35
N LEU A 232 18.34 42.63 87.63
CA LEU A 232 19.40 41.75 88.18
C LEU A 232 20.45 42.49 89.02
N THR A 233 20.61 43.81 88.86
CA THR A 233 21.54 44.63 89.67
C THR A 233 20.91 45.06 91.01
N THR A 234 19.64 44.70 91.25
CA THR A 234 18.96 44.93 92.54
C THR A 234 19.07 43.64 93.38
N ASP A 235 19.63 43.76 94.58
CA ASP A 235 20.03 42.65 95.47
C ASP A 235 18.98 41.52 95.64
N PRO A 236 19.40 40.23 95.67
CA PRO A 236 18.49 39.08 95.69
C PRO A 236 17.91 38.72 97.09
N THR A 237 18.04 39.57 98.11
CA THR A 237 17.65 39.22 99.50
C THR A 237 16.57 40.10 100.14
N ALA A 238 15.96 41.04 99.42
CA ALA A 238 14.87 41.88 99.96
C ALA A 238 13.48 41.39 99.49
N THR A 239 12.67 40.88 100.42
CA THR A 239 11.32 40.34 100.17
C THR A 239 10.21 41.39 100.00
N THR A 240 10.54 42.68 99.84
CA THR A 240 9.56 43.73 99.47
C THR A 240 10.23 44.73 98.53
N GLN A 241 10.05 44.52 97.22
CA GLN A 241 10.58 45.38 96.18
C GLN A 241 9.71 46.63 96.07
N THR A 242 10.23 47.79 96.47
CA THR A 242 9.74 49.07 95.95
C THR A 242 10.83 49.61 95.03
N LEU A 243 10.52 49.65 93.72
CA LEU A 243 11.40 50.28 92.74
C LEU A 243 11.47 51.78 93.02
N ASP A 244 12.67 52.35 92.97
CA ASP A 244 12.89 53.78 93.16
C ASP A 244 12.15 54.58 92.08
N ALA A 245 11.30 55.54 92.48
CA ALA A 245 10.34 56.22 91.60
C ALA A 245 10.99 56.97 90.42
N ALA A 246 12.24 57.43 90.60
CA ALA A 246 13.02 58.09 89.56
C ALA A 246 13.50 57.14 88.44
N THR A 247 13.68 55.85 88.75
CA THR A 247 14.06 54.82 87.77
C THR A 247 12.84 54.29 87.02
N MET A 248 11.71 54.13 87.71
CA MET A 248 10.41 53.83 87.10
C MET A 248 9.99 54.91 86.10
N GLY A 249 10.11 56.20 86.44
CA GLY A 249 9.79 57.29 85.51
C GLY A 249 10.68 57.35 84.26
N LYS A 250 11.96 56.95 84.34
CA LYS A 250 12.85 56.85 83.17
C LYS A 250 12.52 55.65 82.28
N ILE A 251 12.17 54.52 82.89
CA ILE A 251 11.74 53.31 82.19
C ILE A 251 10.41 53.55 81.48
N GLU A 252 9.46 54.19 82.16
CA GLU A 252 8.14 54.54 81.61
C GLU A 252 8.24 55.60 80.51
N LYS A 253 9.16 56.57 80.63
CA LYS A 253 9.44 57.56 79.57
C LYS A 253 10.08 56.93 78.33
N GLN A 254 11.02 55.98 78.49
CA GLN A 254 11.61 55.28 77.34
C GLN A 254 10.67 54.25 76.71
N LEU A 255 9.79 53.62 77.50
CA LEU A 255 8.72 52.75 77.00
C LEU A 255 7.64 53.55 76.27
N SER A 256 7.26 54.72 76.76
CA SER A 256 6.31 55.61 76.08
C SER A 256 6.89 56.21 74.81
N GLU A 257 8.15 56.68 74.79
CA GLU A 257 8.82 57.14 73.56
C GLU A 257 8.94 56.01 72.53
N SER A 258 9.24 54.77 72.95
CA SER A 258 9.25 53.58 72.08
C SER A 258 7.85 53.21 71.57
N SER A 259 6.84 53.27 72.44
CA SER A 259 5.44 53.01 72.08
C SER A 259 4.91 54.06 71.10
N GLU A 260 5.26 55.33 71.29
CA GLU A 260 4.90 56.45 70.42
C GLU A 260 5.63 56.37 69.08
N LEU A 261 6.92 56.00 69.04
CA LEU A 261 7.64 55.73 67.80
C LEU A 261 7.07 54.53 67.04
N ASN A 262 6.69 53.47 67.75
CA ASN A 262 6.10 52.26 67.18
C ASN A 262 4.68 52.56 66.64
N LEU A 263 3.90 53.39 67.33
CA LEU A 263 2.59 53.85 66.87
C LEU A 263 2.70 54.83 65.70
N ALA A 264 3.73 55.69 65.69
CA ALA A 264 4.04 56.60 64.58
C ALA A 264 4.58 55.85 63.35
N LEU A 265 5.36 54.79 63.51
CA LEU A 265 5.82 53.93 62.40
C LEU A 265 4.66 53.10 61.83
N VAL A 266 3.84 52.49 62.69
CA VAL A 266 2.69 51.66 62.26
C VAL A 266 1.60 52.50 61.60
N ASN A 267 1.37 53.73 62.08
CA ASN A 267 0.42 54.67 61.48
C ASN A 267 1.06 55.58 60.42
N SER A 268 2.34 55.41 60.10
CA SER A 268 2.97 56.18 59.03
C SER A 268 2.36 55.78 57.70
N PRO A 269 1.84 56.75 56.90
CA PRO A 269 1.34 56.48 55.55
C PRO A 269 2.36 55.73 54.67
N TRP A 270 3.66 55.88 54.97
CA TRP A 270 4.75 55.21 54.28
C TRP A 270 4.89 53.72 54.62
N ALA A 271 4.56 53.31 55.84
CA ALA A 271 4.57 51.90 56.23
C ALA A 271 3.43 51.14 55.54
N LEU A 272 2.22 51.69 55.55
CA LEU A 272 1.08 51.16 54.79
C LEU A 272 1.39 51.07 53.30
N LEU A 273 2.03 52.10 52.73
CA LEU A 273 2.45 52.10 51.32
C LEU A 273 3.48 51.00 51.04
N SER A 274 4.49 50.81 51.90
CA SER A 274 5.48 49.73 51.73
C SER A 274 4.87 48.34 51.85
N PHE A 275 3.89 48.15 52.74
CA PHE A 275 3.18 46.88 52.86
C PHE A 275 2.36 46.55 51.63
N VAL A 276 1.61 47.52 51.11
CA VAL A 276 0.88 47.38 49.84
C VAL A 276 1.84 47.11 48.67
N LEU A 277 2.96 47.84 48.62
CA LEU A 277 3.99 47.68 47.59
C LEU A 277 4.66 46.30 47.64
N SER A 278 4.88 45.76 48.85
CA SER A 278 5.40 44.41 49.07
C SER A 278 4.44 43.34 48.57
N GLY A 279 3.15 43.45 48.89
CA GLY A 279 2.12 42.52 48.39
C GLY A 279 2.03 42.54 46.86
N ILE A 280 2.03 43.73 46.25
CA ILE A 280 2.05 43.88 44.79
C ILE A 280 3.29 43.22 44.17
N LEU A 281 4.46 43.36 44.79
CA LEU A 281 5.71 42.77 44.30
C LEU A 281 5.69 41.25 44.39
N PHE A 282 5.21 40.70 45.50
CA PHE A 282 5.11 39.27 45.72
C PHE A 282 4.10 38.62 44.76
N ALA A 283 2.96 39.29 44.53
CA ALA A 283 1.99 38.93 43.52
C ALA A 283 2.58 38.97 42.09
N LEU A 284 3.32 40.03 41.72
CA LEU A 284 3.98 40.13 40.42
C LEU A 284 5.04 39.04 40.22
N ALA A 285 5.87 38.78 41.23
CA ALA A 285 6.89 37.74 41.19
C ALA A 285 6.26 36.34 41.05
N GLY A 286 5.22 36.04 41.83
CA GLY A 286 4.44 34.81 41.71
C GLY A 286 3.81 34.65 40.32
N ALA A 287 3.22 35.71 39.79
CA ALA A 287 2.61 35.73 38.46
C ALA A 287 3.64 35.48 37.34
N VAL A 288 4.85 36.03 37.43
CA VAL A 288 5.93 35.79 36.46
C VAL A 288 6.50 34.37 36.57
N CYS A 289 6.68 33.86 37.79
CA CYS A 289 7.17 32.49 38.00
C CYS A 289 6.16 31.43 37.50
N LEU A 290 4.87 31.55 37.87
CA LEU A 290 3.79 30.71 37.31
C LEU A 290 3.56 31.00 35.82
N GLY A 291 3.87 32.24 35.42
CA GLY A 291 4.11 32.74 34.06
C GLY A 291 4.82 31.75 33.16
N ILE A 292 6.03 31.44 33.58
CA ILE A 292 6.99 30.63 32.83
C ILE A 292 6.75 29.13 33.09
N ALA A 293 6.41 28.76 34.33
CA ALA A 293 6.29 27.36 34.73
C ALA A 293 5.12 26.61 34.04
N LEU A 294 3.93 27.21 33.97
CA LEU A 294 2.73 26.51 33.46
C LEU A 294 2.81 26.16 31.96
N PRO A 295 3.24 27.07 31.05
CA PRO A 295 3.41 26.73 29.64
C PRO A 295 4.45 25.63 29.42
N VAL A 296 5.60 25.70 30.09
CA VAL A 296 6.66 24.68 30.01
C VAL A 296 6.15 23.32 30.46
N LEU A 297 5.42 23.26 31.58
CA LEU A 297 4.85 22.02 32.09
C LEU A 297 3.77 21.46 31.15
N SER A 298 2.90 22.32 30.62
CA SER A 298 1.84 21.89 29.69
C SER A 298 2.41 21.36 28.36
N ALA A 299 3.45 21.99 27.83
CA ALA A 299 4.16 21.59 26.62
C ALA A 299 4.85 20.23 26.82
N PHE A 300 5.50 20.04 27.97
CA PHE A 300 6.12 18.76 28.30
C PHE A 300 5.08 17.66 28.54
N TRP A 301 3.98 17.96 29.23
CA TRP A 301 2.87 17.03 29.43
C TRP A 301 2.28 16.56 28.11
N PHE A 302 2.01 17.49 27.18
CA PHE A 302 1.55 17.16 25.83
C PHE A 302 2.57 16.29 25.09
N ARG A 303 3.85 16.66 25.13
CA ARG A 303 4.92 15.95 24.43
C ARG A 303 5.09 14.52 24.94
N TRP A 304 5.20 14.34 26.25
CA TRP A 304 5.46 13.05 26.87
C TRP A 304 4.23 12.15 26.87
N LEU A 305 3.08 12.65 27.33
CA LEU A 305 1.90 11.82 27.55
C LEU A 305 1.08 11.60 26.27
N GLN A 306 0.97 12.61 25.40
CA GLN A 306 0.11 12.52 24.22
C GLN A 306 0.91 12.25 22.94
N ALA A 307 1.94 13.05 22.66
CA ALA A 307 2.64 12.97 21.39
C ALA A 307 3.53 11.72 21.31
N ASP A 308 4.36 11.46 22.31
CA ASP A 308 5.33 10.36 22.27
C ASP A 308 4.65 8.98 22.29
N ILE A 309 3.62 8.78 23.11
CA ILE A 309 2.83 7.53 23.12
C ILE A 309 2.14 7.31 21.76
N LYS A 310 1.54 8.35 21.17
CA LYS A 310 0.88 8.24 19.86
C LYS A 310 1.88 7.99 18.74
N LEU A 311 3.02 8.70 18.71
CA LEU A 311 4.09 8.48 17.73
C LEU A 311 4.62 7.05 17.79
N TRP A 312 4.78 6.50 19.00
CA TRP A 312 5.22 5.13 19.18
C TRP A 312 4.19 4.11 18.69
N LYS A 313 2.90 4.32 18.98
CA LYS A 313 1.80 3.49 18.45
C LYS A 313 1.76 3.53 16.92
N LEU A 314 1.86 4.72 16.32
CA LEU A 314 1.90 4.89 14.85
C LEU A 314 3.12 4.19 14.24
N ARG A 315 4.31 4.33 14.84
CA ARG A 315 5.53 3.62 14.40
C ARG A 315 5.35 2.10 14.43
N ARG A 316 4.72 1.56 15.47
CA ARG A 316 4.43 0.12 15.57
C ARG A 316 3.45 -0.34 14.50
N ARG A 317 2.41 0.44 14.22
CA ARG A 317 1.45 0.13 13.14
C ARG A 317 2.13 0.16 11.77
N LEU A 318 2.93 1.20 11.50
CA LEU A 318 3.72 1.30 10.27
C LEU A 318 4.60 0.07 10.08
N LYS A 319 5.34 -0.35 11.12
CA LYS A 319 6.19 -1.55 11.06
C LYS A 319 5.41 -2.85 10.84
N ARG A 320 4.13 -2.92 11.24
CA ARG A 320 3.27 -4.09 10.94
C ARG A 320 2.85 -4.10 9.49
N ILE A 321 2.38 -2.97 8.97
CA ILE A 321 2.00 -2.83 7.56
C ILE A 321 3.22 -3.13 6.67
N ASP A 322 4.39 -2.57 6.98
CA ASP A 322 5.61 -2.81 6.21
C ASP A 322 6.00 -4.29 6.14
N LYS A 323 5.80 -5.03 7.24
CA LYS A 323 5.98 -6.49 7.29
C LYS A 323 4.95 -7.26 6.47
N GLU A 324 3.75 -6.72 6.29
CA GLU A 324 2.67 -7.33 5.49
C GLU A 324 2.82 -7.00 4.00
N VAL A 325 3.29 -5.78 3.67
CA VAL A 325 3.49 -5.30 2.30
C VAL A 325 4.67 -6.01 1.62
N THR A 326 5.81 -6.11 2.30
CA THR A 326 7.04 -6.71 1.73
C THR A 326 6.80 -8.10 1.09
N PRO A 327 6.16 -9.08 1.76
CA PRO A 327 5.91 -10.38 1.14
C PRO A 327 4.90 -10.32 -0.01
N LEU A 328 3.93 -9.39 0.03
CA LEU A 328 2.97 -9.21 -1.05
C LEU A 328 3.61 -8.59 -2.29
N GLU A 329 4.55 -7.65 -2.12
CA GLU A 329 5.34 -7.07 -3.21
C GLU A 329 6.22 -8.12 -3.89
N ILE A 330 6.86 -8.99 -3.10
CA ILE A 330 7.65 -10.12 -3.62
C ILE A 330 6.75 -11.07 -4.43
N GLN A 331 5.60 -11.46 -3.88
CA GLN A 331 4.64 -12.30 -4.59
C GLN A 331 4.11 -11.63 -5.87
N LEU A 332 3.83 -10.33 -5.82
CA LEU A 332 3.39 -9.57 -6.99
C LEU A 332 4.47 -9.56 -8.09
N ALA A 333 5.73 -9.33 -7.72
CA ALA A 333 6.84 -9.37 -8.64
C ALA A 333 7.01 -10.75 -9.28
N GLU A 334 6.98 -11.82 -8.47
CA GLU A 334 7.04 -13.20 -8.97
C GLU A 334 5.89 -13.49 -9.94
N GLN A 335 4.65 -13.17 -9.57
CA GLN A 335 3.48 -13.41 -10.41
C GLN A 335 3.50 -12.59 -11.70
N SER A 336 3.97 -11.34 -11.65
CA SER A 336 4.15 -10.50 -12.84
C SER A 336 5.22 -11.06 -13.78
N THR A 337 6.34 -11.57 -13.25
CA THR A 337 7.34 -12.24 -14.08
C THR A 337 6.79 -13.50 -14.74
N GLN A 338 6.03 -14.31 -14.01
CA GLN A 338 5.37 -15.51 -14.56
C GLN A 338 4.35 -15.14 -15.65
N GLN A 339 3.58 -14.08 -15.44
CA GLN A 339 2.65 -13.57 -16.46
C GLN A 339 3.40 -13.19 -17.75
N ASN A 340 4.51 -12.46 -17.65
CA ASN A 340 5.32 -12.07 -18.82
C ASN A 340 5.92 -13.29 -19.53
N VAL A 341 6.40 -14.29 -18.79
CA VAL A 341 6.91 -15.54 -19.36
C VAL A 341 5.79 -16.31 -20.08
N LEU A 342 4.60 -16.41 -19.48
CA LEU A 342 3.46 -17.06 -20.11
C LEU A 342 2.99 -16.33 -21.36
N GLN A 343 3.05 -14.99 -21.36
CA GLN A 343 2.70 -14.19 -22.52
C GLN A 343 3.69 -14.41 -23.67
N HIS A 344 4.99 -14.40 -23.37
CA HIS A 344 6.02 -14.77 -24.34
C HIS A 344 5.85 -16.20 -24.86
N ASN A 345 5.53 -17.16 -23.98
CA ASN A 345 5.28 -18.53 -24.41
C ASN A 345 4.06 -18.66 -25.32
N LEU A 346 3.03 -17.83 -25.12
CA LEU A 346 1.86 -17.78 -25.99
C LEU A 346 2.22 -17.24 -27.38
N ASP A 347 3.09 -16.23 -27.45
CA ASP A 347 3.57 -15.67 -28.71
C ASP A 347 4.44 -16.65 -29.52
N LEU A 348 5.07 -17.63 -28.86
CA LEU A 348 5.85 -18.69 -29.52
C LEU A 348 4.99 -19.80 -30.14
N ILE A 349 3.71 -19.93 -29.75
CA ILE A 349 2.84 -20.98 -30.29
C ILE A 349 2.52 -20.63 -31.76
N PRO A 350 2.62 -21.58 -32.71
CA PRO A 350 2.36 -21.31 -34.11
C PRO A 350 0.96 -20.69 -34.31
N GLY A 351 0.91 -19.67 -35.17
CA GLY A 351 -0.31 -18.95 -35.47
C GLY A 351 -1.36 -19.87 -36.08
N LEU A 352 -2.53 -19.96 -35.42
CA LEU A 352 -3.66 -20.74 -35.92
C LEU A 352 -4.14 -20.26 -37.30
N GLY A 353 -3.88 -18.98 -37.62
CA GLY A 353 -4.16 -18.41 -38.95
C GLY A 353 -3.27 -19.02 -40.03
N ASP A 354 -1.97 -19.05 -39.80
CA ASP A 354 -0.98 -19.55 -40.76
C ASP A 354 -1.21 -21.04 -41.06
N LEU A 355 -1.45 -21.85 -40.02
CA LEU A 355 -1.75 -23.28 -40.19
C LEU A 355 -3.07 -23.52 -40.95
N LYS A 356 -4.11 -22.70 -40.73
CA LYS A 356 -5.36 -22.78 -41.49
C LYS A 356 -5.15 -22.41 -42.95
N GLN A 357 -4.34 -21.39 -43.23
CA GLN A 357 -4.01 -20.97 -44.58
C GLN A 357 -3.20 -22.04 -45.31
N GLN A 358 -2.18 -22.62 -44.66
CA GLN A 358 -1.41 -23.75 -45.20
C GLN A 358 -2.31 -24.95 -45.51
N ARG A 359 -3.19 -25.33 -44.57
CA ARG A 359 -4.16 -26.43 -44.81
C ARG A 359 -5.01 -26.16 -46.05
N GLN A 360 -5.52 -24.94 -46.20
CA GLN A 360 -6.37 -24.57 -47.32
C GLN A 360 -5.61 -24.61 -48.65
N ALA A 361 -4.36 -24.12 -48.68
CA ALA A 361 -3.50 -24.21 -49.86
C ALA A 361 -3.28 -25.67 -50.28
N VAL A 362 -2.87 -26.55 -49.36
CA VAL A 362 -2.60 -27.97 -49.64
C VAL A 362 -3.88 -28.71 -50.07
N THR A 363 -5.04 -28.33 -49.50
CA THR A 363 -6.32 -28.94 -49.87
C THR A 363 -6.77 -28.51 -51.27
N THR A 364 -6.50 -27.28 -51.67
CA THR A 364 -6.72 -26.81 -53.05
C THR A 364 -5.84 -27.60 -54.03
N GLU A 365 -4.55 -27.72 -53.75
CA GLU A 365 -3.62 -28.53 -54.55
C GLU A 365 -4.08 -30.00 -54.65
N LEU A 366 -4.54 -30.59 -53.56
CA LEU A 366 -5.06 -31.96 -53.53
C LEU A 366 -6.30 -32.12 -54.43
N ASN A 367 -7.20 -31.13 -54.44
CA ASN A 367 -8.40 -31.16 -55.29
C ASN A 367 -8.04 -31.04 -56.77
N GLU A 368 -7.04 -30.22 -57.10
CA GLU A 368 -6.50 -30.12 -58.46
C GLU A 368 -5.91 -31.45 -58.92
N LEU A 369 -5.06 -32.09 -58.10
CA LEU A 369 -4.49 -33.40 -58.40
C LEU A 369 -5.55 -34.50 -58.54
N LEU A 370 -6.62 -34.47 -57.73
CA LEU A 370 -7.73 -35.42 -57.87
C LEU A 370 -8.52 -35.21 -59.16
N ALA A 371 -8.69 -33.96 -59.60
CA ALA A 371 -9.30 -33.66 -60.89
C ALA A 371 -8.42 -34.16 -62.04
N GLU A 372 -7.11 -33.95 -61.95
CA GLU A 372 -6.12 -34.44 -62.93
C GLU A 372 -6.07 -35.97 -62.98
N LEU A 373 -6.10 -36.65 -61.83
CA LEU A 373 -6.17 -38.11 -61.76
C LEU A 373 -7.39 -38.64 -62.50
N LYS A 374 -8.55 -38.00 -62.34
CA LYS A 374 -9.78 -38.40 -63.03
C LYS A 374 -9.65 -38.28 -64.54
N LEU A 375 -9.00 -37.23 -65.03
CA LEU A 375 -8.70 -37.06 -66.46
C LEU A 375 -7.73 -38.15 -66.92
N ALA A 376 -6.61 -38.34 -66.22
CA ALA A 376 -5.61 -39.37 -66.55
C ALA A 376 -6.19 -40.80 -66.52
N GLN A 377 -7.10 -41.13 -65.61
CA GLN A 377 -7.79 -42.43 -65.60
C GLN A 377 -8.74 -42.59 -66.79
N THR A 378 -9.35 -41.49 -67.24
CA THR A 378 -10.21 -41.49 -68.43
C THR A 378 -9.36 -41.72 -69.68
N ASP A 379 -8.24 -41.02 -69.78
CA ASP A 379 -7.27 -41.17 -70.87
C ASP A 379 -6.67 -42.59 -70.88
N SER A 380 -6.30 -43.13 -69.72
CA SER A 380 -5.80 -44.51 -69.60
C SER A 380 -6.81 -45.53 -70.10
N ARG A 381 -8.10 -45.33 -69.78
CA ARG A 381 -9.19 -46.18 -70.28
C ARG A 381 -9.39 -46.07 -71.78
N ILE A 382 -9.28 -44.87 -72.33
CA ILE A 382 -9.38 -44.63 -73.78
C ILE A 382 -8.19 -45.27 -74.50
N SER A 383 -6.96 -45.07 -74.02
CA SER A 383 -5.74 -45.66 -74.59
C SER A 383 -5.76 -47.19 -74.51
N ASN A 384 -6.17 -47.77 -73.36
CA ASN A 384 -6.39 -49.21 -73.21
C ASN A 384 -7.40 -49.77 -74.22
N PHE A 385 -8.54 -49.08 -74.37
CA PHE A 385 -9.56 -49.48 -75.32
C PHE A 385 -9.03 -49.41 -76.76
N ASN A 386 -8.34 -48.33 -77.11
CA ASN A 386 -7.77 -48.15 -78.44
C ASN A 386 -6.67 -49.17 -78.73
N ASP A 387 -5.82 -49.53 -77.75
CA ASP A 387 -4.73 -50.48 -77.93
C ASP A 387 -5.28 -51.89 -78.17
N GLY A 388 -6.24 -52.32 -77.33
CA GLY A 388 -6.95 -53.58 -77.54
C GLY A 388 -7.76 -53.63 -78.83
N TYR A 389 -8.36 -52.49 -79.23
CA TYR A 389 -9.05 -52.38 -80.52
C TYR A 389 -8.06 -52.50 -81.69
N GLY A 390 -6.93 -51.80 -81.63
CA GLY A 390 -5.88 -51.81 -82.65
C GLY A 390 -5.23 -53.18 -82.82
N GLN A 391 -4.90 -53.87 -81.74
CA GLN A 391 -4.44 -55.27 -81.77
C GLN A 391 -5.50 -56.19 -82.41
N GLY A 392 -6.77 -56.01 -82.06
CA GLY A 392 -7.87 -56.78 -82.65
C GLY A 392 -8.06 -56.50 -84.14
N GLU A 393 -7.90 -55.26 -84.59
CA GLU A 393 -7.97 -54.87 -86.00
C GLU A 393 -6.78 -55.42 -86.79
N ALA A 394 -5.56 -55.27 -86.26
CA ALA A 394 -4.35 -55.77 -86.89
C ALA A 394 -4.38 -57.30 -87.05
N THR A 395 -4.79 -58.01 -85.99
CA THR A 395 -5.03 -59.47 -86.01
C THR A 395 -6.08 -59.85 -87.07
N ARG A 396 -7.15 -59.06 -87.22
CA ARG A 396 -8.17 -59.28 -88.27
C ARG A 396 -7.63 -59.05 -89.69
N THR A 397 -6.70 -58.12 -89.89
CA THR A 397 -6.12 -57.88 -91.22
C THR A 397 -5.08 -58.92 -91.64
N VAL A 398 -4.45 -59.61 -90.69
CA VAL A 398 -3.39 -60.60 -90.96
C VAL A 398 -3.94 -62.03 -91.10
N LEU A 399 -5.03 -62.37 -90.41
CA LEU A 399 -5.61 -63.73 -90.41
C LEU A 399 -6.58 -63.98 -91.58
N SER A 400 -6.56 -65.20 -92.12
CA SER A 400 -7.55 -65.66 -93.12
C SER A 400 -8.95 -65.85 -92.51
N ASP A 401 -9.99 -65.82 -93.34
CA ASP A 401 -11.39 -65.90 -92.88
C ASP A 401 -11.72 -67.15 -92.04
N ASP A 402 -11.02 -68.27 -92.27
CA ASP A 402 -11.20 -69.51 -91.51
C ASP A 402 -10.47 -69.48 -90.15
N GLU A 403 -9.30 -68.84 -90.08
CA GLU A 403 -8.54 -68.64 -88.84
C GLU A 403 -9.25 -67.62 -87.93
N GLN A 404 -9.87 -66.58 -88.50
CA GLN A 404 -10.70 -65.62 -87.75
C GLN A 404 -11.91 -66.30 -87.07
N ARG A 405 -12.50 -67.31 -87.71
CA ARG A 405 -13.61 -68.09 -87.13
C ARG A 405 -13.15 -68.96 -85.97
N GLN A 406 -11.97 -69.56 -86.07
CA GLN A 406 -11.35 -70.31 -84.97
C GLN A 406 -11.00 -69.39 -83.80
N LEU A 407 -10.34 -68.24 -84.06
CA LEU A 407 -9.98 -67.26 -83.04
C LEU A 407 -11.22 -66.72 -82.30
N ARG A 408 -12.29 -66.38 -83.02
CA ARG A 408 -13.56 -65.96 -82.37
C ARG A 408 -14.12 -67.06 -81.48
N LYS A 409 -14.11 -68.31 -81.94
CA LYS A 409 -14.60 -69.47 -81.17
C LYS A 409 -13.75 -69.71 -79.92
N GLU A 410 -12.45 -69.50 -80.03
CA GLU A 410 -11.48 -69.65 -78.93
C GLU A 410 -11.58 -68.51 -77.91
N MET A 411 -11.70 -67.25 -78.36
CA MET A 411 -11.97 -66.09 -77.49
C MET A 411 -13.32 -66.20 -76.77
N LEU A 412 -14.38 -66.64 -77.46
CA LEU A 412 -15.68 -66.93 -76.82
C LEU A 412 -15.58 -68.06 -75.79
N ASN A 413 -14.73 -69.07 -76.03
CA ASN A 413 -14.47 -70.13 -75.06
C ASN A 413 -13.65 -69.64 -73.86
N LEU A 414 -12.66 -68.77 -74.05
CA LEU A 414 -11.89 -68.14 -72.98
C LEU A 414 -12.77 -67.21 -72.12
N GLN A 415 -13.62 -66.40 -72.75
CA GLN A 415 -14.53 -65.48 -72.07
C GLN A 415 -15.62 -66.23 -71.28
N ASN A 416 -16.04 -67.42 -71.76
CA ASN A 416 -16.95 -68.30 -71.03
C ASN A 416 -16.24 -69.21 -70.00
N GLY A 417 -14.95 -69.52 -70.21
CA GLY A 417 -14.14 -70.37 -69.33
C GLY A 417 -13.67 -69.68 -68.05
N ASN A 418 -13.53 -68.35 -68.07
CA ASN A 418 -13.10 -67.54 -66.91
C ASN A 418 -14.24 -67.02 -66.02
N ARG A 419 -15.46 -67.56 -66.13
CA ARG A 419 -16.45 -67.38 -65.05
C ARG A 419 -16.03 -68.25 -63.87
N PRO A 420 -15.67 -67.70 -62.70
CA PRO A 420 -15.47 -68.53 -61.53
C PRO A 420 -16.81 -69.20 -61.21
N ARG A 421 -16.85 -70.53 -61.34
CA ARG A 421 -17.89 -71.34 -60.68
C ARG A 421 -17.75 -71.04 -59.19
N MET A 422 -18.67 -70.24 -58.63
CA MET A 422 -18.91 -70.22 -57.20
C MET A 422 -19.27 -71.66 -56.81
N ALA A 423 -18.30 -72.39 -56.26
CA ALA A 423 -18.54 -73.62 -55.57
C ALA A 423 -19.26 -73.26 -54.27
N ASP A 424 -20.54 -73.63 -54.20
CA ASP A 424 -21.30 -73.73 -52.95
C ASP A 424 -20.59 -74.74 -52.04
N ASN A 425 -19.67 -74.24 -51.22
CA ASN A 425 -19.10 -74.96 -50.11
C ASN A 425 -19.72 -74.40 -48.83
N ARG A 426 -20.80 -75.03 -48.37
CA ARG A 426 -21.35 -74.82 -47.02
C ARG A 426 -20.46 -75.56 -46.01
N PRO A 427 -19.98 -74.88 -44.96
CA PRO A 427 -19.80 -75.51 -43.66
C PRO A 427 -20.87 -75.01 -42.69
N SER A 428 -21.48 -75.99 -42.03
CA SER A 428 -22.28 -75.86 -40.83
C SER A 428 -21.52 -75.14 -39.71
N GLY A 429 -22.18 -74.21 -38.98
CA GLY A 429 -21.76 -73.84 -37.62
C GLY A 429 -21.92 -72.38 -37.17
N SER A 430 -23.09 -72.07 -36.61
CA SER A 430 -23.41 -71.12 -35.51
C SER A 430 -22.86 -69.67 -35.41
N ASN A 431 -23.81 -68.79 -35.06
CA ASN A 431 -23.74 -67.60 -34.19
C ASN A 431 -23.43 -66.20 -34.77
N GLY A 432 -24.48 -65.36 -34.85
CA GLY A 432 -24.52 -64.08 -34.11
C GLY A 432 -24.30 -62.75 -34.85
N LYS A 433 -25.41 -62.04 -35.13
CA LYS A 433 -25.59 -60.57 -35.39
C LYS A 433 -25.16 -60.01 -36.77
N PRO A 434 -25.61 -58.78 -37.13
CA PRO A 434 -26.97 -58.38 -37.49
C PRO A 434 -27.05 -57.96 -38.98
N GLN A 435 -28.23 -58.05 -39.60
CA GLN A 435 -28.46 -57.58 -40.97
C GLN A 435 -28.23 -56.06 -41.09
N GLY A 436 -27.18 -55.67 -41.83
CA GLY A 436 -26.99 -54.30 -42.28
C GLY A 436 -28.13 -53.88 -43.21
N MET A 437 -28.82 -52.80 -42.86
CA MET A 437 -29.89 -52.22 -43.68
C MET A 437 -29.33 -51.73 -45.02
N ARG A 438 -30.08 -51.96 -46.10
CA ARG A 438 -29.68 -51.49 -47.44
C ARG A 438 -29.81 -49.96 -47.53
N PRO A 439 -29.03 -49.27 -48.38
CA PRO A 439 -28.88 -47.81 -48.37
C PRO A 439 -30.20 -47.01 -48.45
N HIS A 440 -31.21 -47.52 -49.15
CA HIS A 440 -32.52 -46.87 -49.26
C HIS A 440 -33.36 -46.92 -47.97
N GLN A 441 -33.09 -47.89 -47.08
CA GLN A 441 -33.75 -48.01 -45.78
C GLN A 441 -33.13 -47.05 -44.75
N THR A 442 -31.84 -46.75 -44.88
CA THR A 442 -31.14 -45.76 -44.04
C THR A 442 -31.65 -44.34 -44.31
N ILE A 443 -31.90 -44.00 -45.57
CA ILE A 443 -32.45 -42.69 -45.97
C ILE A 443 -33.88 -42.51 -45.45
N ARG A 444 -34.70 -43.57 -45.50
CA ARG A 444 -36.08 -43.53 -45.00
C ARG A 444 -36.16 -43.37 -43.48
N LYS A 445 -35.17 -43.91 -42.76
CA LYS A 445 -35.07 -43.78 -41.31
C LYS A 445 -34.54 -42.41 -40.87
N PHE A 446 -33.59 -41.84 -41.62
CA PHE A 446 -33.12 -40.46 -41.40
C PHE A 446 -34.25 -39.43 -41.62
N LEU A 447 -35.09 -39.63 -42.64
CA LEU A 447 -36.24 -38.76 -42.91
C LEU A 447 -37.41 -38.94 -41.94
N SER A 448 -37.51 -40.06 -41.23
CA SER A 448 -38.58 -40.30 -40.24
C SER A 448 -38.21 -39.86 -38.82
N ASP A 449 -36.92 -39.63 -38.54
CA ASP A 449 -36.44 -39.22 -37.21
C ASP A 449 -36.29 -37.68 -37.07
N GLU A 450 -36.52 -36.90 -38.15
CA GLU A 450 -36.47 -35.42 -38.17
C GLU A 450 -37.85 -34.74 -38.33
N LEU A 451 -38.96 -35.47 -38.13
CA LEU A 451 -40.31 -34.95 -37.91
C LEU A 451 -40.81 -35.41 -36.54
#